data_AF-A0A2G9LTE3-F1
#
_entry.id   AF-A0A2G9LTE3-F1
#
_cell.length_a   1.000
_cell.length_b   1.000
_cell.length_c   1.000
_cell.angle_alpha   90.00
_cell.angle_beta   90.00
_cell.angle_gamma   90.00
#
_symmetry.space_group_name_H-M   'P 1'
#
loop_
_entity.id
_entity.type
_entity.pdbx_description
1 polymer ?
#
loop_
_entity_poly.entity_id
_entity_poly.type
_entity_poly.pdbx_seq_one_letter_code
_entity_poly.pdbx_strand_id
1 'polypeptide(L)'
;MRRGDVDVVIGSRLVKGGSMIYRGWLKESVSHLVNFIGPAAFRIPAKDITSGYRLWKKESLDAVWRKTKARNFEFYPELLLFAARQGSRMAEVPINFRPRTRGKSKMSFATSGWGYCKLFARTLFAR
;
A
#
# COMPACT_ATOMS: atom_id res chain seq x y z
N MET A 1 -3.13 14.23 15.72
CA MET A 1 -1.88 14.46 14.94
C MET A 1 -1.68 15.96 14.79
N ARG A 2 -0.51 16.50 15.17
CA ARG A 2 -0.16 17.90 14.94
C ARG A 2 0.42 18.08 13.53
N ARG A 3 0.27 19.26 12.93
CA ARG A 3 0.90 19.63 11.65
C ARG A 3 2.43 19.45 11.79
N GLY A 4 3.05 18.73 10.85
CA GLY A 4 4.52 18.57 10.77
C GLY A 4 5.07 17.18 11.12
N ASP A 5 4.31 16.36 11.85
CA ASP A 5 4.81 15.10 12.44
C ASP A 5 4.69 13.85 11.58
N VAL A 6 4.21 13.98 10.35
CA VAL A 6 3.93 12.83 9.47
C VAL A 6 4.54 13.08 8.11
N ASP A 7 5.19 12.06 7.58
CA ASP A 7 5.87 12.09 6.29
C ASP A 7 5.02 11.48 5.17
N VAL A 8 4.14 10.53 5.54
CA VAL A 8 3.17 9.90 4.64
C VAL A 8 1.81 9.75 5.32
N VAL A 9 0.76 10.25 4.68
CA VAL A 9 -0.63 10.01 5.07
C VAL A 9 -1.28 9.06 4.07
N ILE A 10 -1.84 7.97 4.57
CA ILE A 10 -2.49 6.92 3.78
C ILE A 10 -4.00 7.03 4.00
N GLY A 11 -4.75 7.20 2.92
CA GLY A 11 -6.18 6.97 2.95
C GLY A 11 -6.44 5.48 3.10
N SER A 12 -6.85 5.05 4.28
CA SER A 12 -6.93 3.65 4.69
C SER A 12 -8.36 3.17 4.77
N ARG A 13 -8.61 2.01 4.16
CA ARG A 13 -9.90 1.32 4.18
C ARG A 13 -10.03 0.39 5.40
N LEU A 14 -8.91 0.13 6.08
CA LEU A 14 -8.77 -0.89 7.12
C LEU A 14 -8.69 -0.32 8.54
N VAL A 15 -8.64 1.00 8.70
CA VAL A 15 -8.75 1.68 10.00
C VAL A 15 -10.21 1.91 10.38
N LYS A 16 -10.46 2.17 11.68
CA LYS A 16 -11.81 2.47 12.19
C LYS A 16 -12.43 3.63 11.40
N GLY A 17 -13.62 3.41 10.83
CA GLY A 17 -14.34 4.37 9.98
C GLY A 17 -13.99 4.28 8.49
N GLY A 18 -12.98 3.50 8.11
CA GLY A 18 -12.70 3.16 6.72
C GLY A 18 -13.62 2.04 6.23
N SER A 19 -13.94 2.06 4.95
CA SER A 19 -14.74 0.99 4.33
C SER A 19 -14.37 0.79 2.87
N MET A 20 -14.68 -0.39 2.36
CA MET A 20 -14.48 -0.74 0.97
C MET A 20 -15.58 -1.67 0.49
N ILE A 21 -16.19 -1.32 -0.64
CA ILE A 21 -17.15 -2.20 -1.31
C ILE A 21 -16.42 -2.92 -2.45
N TYR A 22 -16.15 -4.21 -2.26
CA TYR A 22 -15.53 -5.04 -3.29
C TYR A 22 -16.55 -5.49 -4.35
N ARG A 23 -16.11 -5.54 -5.61
CA ARG A 23 -16.81 -6.28 -6.67
C ARG A 23 -16.06 -7.60 -6.90
N GLY A 24 -16.36 -8.59 -6.05
CA GLY A 24 -15.83 -9.96 -6.14
C GLY A 24 -14.93 -10.37 -4.97
N TRP A 25 -15.28 -11.49 -4.34
CA TRP A 25 -14.66 -12.06 -3.14
C TRP A 25 -13.16 -12.38 -3.31
N LEU A 26 -12.72 -12.82 -4.48
CA LEU A 26 -11.29 -13.13 -4.71
C LEU A 26 -10.38 -11.89 -4.61
N LYS A 27 -10.84 -10.75 -5.12
CA LYS A 27 -10.07 -9.49 -5.05
C LYS A 27 -10.01 -8.97 -3.62
N GLU A 28 -11.08 -9.21 -2.87
CA GLU A 28 -11.17 -8.93 -1.45
C GLU A 28 -10.16 -9.76 -0.66
N SER A 29 -10.22 -11.09 -0.78
CA SER A 29 -9.34 -11.99 -0.04
C SER A 29 -7.85 -11.70 -0.30
N VAL A 30 -7.44 -11.46 -1.56
CA VAL A 30 -6.04 -11.14 -1.86
C VAL A 30 -5.63 -9.80 -1.27
N SER A 31 -6.47 -8.76 -1.39
CA SER A 31 -6.20 -7.46 -0.77
C SER A 31 -6.05 -7.59 0.74
N HIS A 32 -6.97 -8.28 1.40
CA HIS A 32 -6.90 -8.52 2.85
C HIS A 32 -5.65 -9.29 3.25
N LEU A 33 -5.29 -10.36 2.52
CA LEU A 33 -4.10 -11.16 2.81
C LEU A 33 -2.81 -10.33 2.72
N VAL A 34 -2.67 -9.53 1.65
CA VAL A 34 -1.50 -8.66 1.45
C VAL A 34 -1.39 -7.61 2.56
N ASN A 35 -2.50 -6.98 2.95
CA ASN A 35 -2.51 -5.99 4.04
C ASN A 35 -2.39 -6.63 5.44
N PHE A 36 -2.69 -7.92 5.59
CA PHE A 36 -2.51 -8.64 6.85
C PHE A 36 -1.06 -9.09 7.04
N ILE A 37 -0.46 -9.72 6.04
CA ILE A 37 0.89 -10.29 6.13
C ILE A 37 1.96 -9.21 5.94
N GLY A 38 1.76 -8.29 4.99
CA GLY A 38 2.78 -7.32 4.57
C GLY A 38 3.30 -6.45 5.71
N PRO A 39 2.44 -5.73 6.46
CA PRO A 39 2.91 -4.86 7.55
C PRO A 39 3.73 -5.61 8.60
N ALA A 40 3.29 -6.82 8.99
CA ALA A 40 3.98 -7.65 9.97
C ALA A 40 5.34 -8.17 9.44
N ALA A 41 5.35 -8.73 8.23
CA ALA A 41 6.56 -9.31 7.63
C ALA A 41 7.66 -8.25 7.40
N PHE A 42 7.26 -7.03 7.02
CA PHE A 42 8.17 -5.98 6.59
C PHE A 42 8.32 -4.82 7.59
N ARG A 43 7.69 -4.91 8.77
CA ARG A 43 7.69 -3.86 9.81
C ARG A 43 7.25 -2.49 9.27
N ILE A 44 6.20 -2.49 8.44
CA ILE A 44 5.63 -1.25 7.91
C ILE A 44 4.61 -0.73 8.93
N PRO A 45 4.74 0.51 9.43
CA PRO A 45 3.83 1.07 10.44
C PRO A 45 2.52 1.59 9.81
N ALA A 46 1.85 0.77 9.00
CA ALA A 46 0.57 1.08 8.35
C ALA A 46 -0.23 -0.20 8.08
N LYS A 47 -1.56 -0.15 8.23
CA LYS A 47 -2.45 -1.28 7.96
C LYS A 47 -2.79 -1.43 6.48
N ASP A 48 -3.09 -0.33 5.77
CA ASP A 48 -3.49 -0.38 4.36
C ASP A 48 -2.34 -0.06 3.39
N ILE A 49 -1.43 -1.02 3.20
CA ILE A 49 -0.26 -0.89 2.33
C ILE A 49 -0.57 -0.99 0.84
N THR A 50 -1.79 -1.39 0.48
CA THR A 50 -2.24 -1.53 -0.91
C THR A 50 -3.02 -0.30 -1.41
N SER A 51 -3.44 0.59 -0.51
CA SER A 51 -4.13 1.83 -0.91
C SER A 51 -3.19 2.71 -1.72
N GLY A 52 -3.60 3.09 -2.93
CA GLY A 52 -2.90 4.06 -3.76
C GLY A 52 -3.22 5.52 -3.43
N TYR A 53 -4.19 5.77 -2.53
CA TYR A 53 -4.59 7.13 -2.17
C TYR A 53 -3.75 7.62 -0.99
N ARG A 54 -2.71 8.41 -1.28
CA ARG A 54 -1.72 8.85 -0.30
C ARG A 54 -1.28 10.28 -0.54
N LEU A 55 -0.89 10.94 0.54
CA LEU A 55 -0.19 12.22 0.55
C LEU A 55 1.22 12.00 1.09
N TRP A 56 2.21 12.57 0.42
CA TRP A 56 3.62 12.46 0.77
C TRP A 56 4.22 13.84 0.98
N LYS A 57 5.13 13.97 1.94
CA LYS A 57 6.15 15.02 1.88
C LYS A 57 7.03 14.78 0.66
N LYS A 58 7.44 15.86 0.00
CA LYS A 58 8.22 15.78 -1.24
C LYS A 58 9.54 15.05 -1.00
N GLU A 59 10.25 15.42 0.05
CA GLU A 59 11.57 14.90 0.41
C GLU A 59 11.50 13.39 0.69
N SER A 60 10.46 12.96 1.40
CA SER A 60 10.22 11.55 1.72
C SER A 60 9.91 10.72 0.47
N LEU A 61 9.13 11.27 -0.47
CA LEU A 61 8.85 10.59 -1.74
C LEU A 61 10.10 10.50 -2.62
N ASP A 62 10.87 11.58 -2.75
CA ASP A 62 12.09 11.62 -3.56
C ASP A 62 13.13 10.60 -3.08
N ALA A 63 13.22 10.40 -1.76
CA ALA A 63 14.14 9.44 -1.14
C ALA A 63 13.79 7.96 -1.39
N VAL A 64 12.52 7.65 -1.72
CA VAL A 64 12.05 6.26 -1.95
C VAL A 64 11.74 5.97 -3.41
N TRP A 65 11.28 6.96 -4.18
CA TRP A 65 10.84 6.80 -5.56
C TRP A 65 11.95 6.22 -6.44
N ARG A 66 13.16 6.80 -6.37
CA ARG A 66 14.31 6.35 -7.17
C ARG A 66 14.78 4.93 -6.87
N LYS A 67 14.46 4.41 -5.68
CA LYS A 67 14.81 3.04 -5.26
C LYS A 67 13.76 2.01 -5.65
N THR A 68 12.56 2.46 -5.99
CA THR A 68 11.40 1.61 -6.28
C THR A 68 11.54 0.99 -7.67
N LYS A 69 11.44 -0.34 -7.75
CA LYS A 69 11.68 -1.13 -8.98
C LYS A 69 10.40 -1.75 -9.53
N ALA A 70 9.38 -1.90 -8.70
CA ALA A 70 8.05 -2.38 -9.05
C ALA A 70 7.42 -1.49 -10.13
N ARG A 71 6.67 -2.11 -11.03
CA ARG A 71 6.04 -1.43 -12.17
C ARG A 71 4.53 -1.55 -12.19
N ASN A 72 3.94 -2.45 -11.41
CA ASN A 72 2.50 -2.61 -11.31
C ASN A 72 1.99 -2.26 -9.91
N PHE A 73 0.92 -2.90 -9.44
CA PHE A 73 0.27 -2.55 -8.17
C PHE A 73 1.14 -2.81 -6.94
N GLU A 74 2.14 -3.69 -7.05
CA GLU A 74 3.17 -3.91 -6.04
C GLU A 74 4.08 -2.69 -5.80
N PHE A 75 4.01 -1.67 -6.66
CA PHE A 75 4.64 -0.37 -6.47
C PHE A 75 4.22 0.32 -5.17
N TYR A 76 2.92 0.28 -4.85
CA TYR A 76 2.40 0.92 -3.65
C TYR A 76 2.99 0.36 -2.34
N PRO A 77 2.97 -0.96 -2.08
CA PRO A 77 3.62 -1.49 -0.89
C PRO A 77 5.15 -1.34 -0.92
N GLU A 78 5.80 -1.38 -2.09
CA GLU A 78 7.26 -1.17 -2.17
C GLU A 78 7.68 0.24 -1.73
N LEU A 79 6.92 1.28 -2.10
CA LEU A 79 7.18 2.64 -1.60
C LEU A 79 7.13 2.71 -0.06
N LEU A 80 6.11 2.11 0.56
CA LEU A 80 5.97 2.12 2.02
C LEU A 80 7.03 1.28 2.70
N LEU A 81 7.43 0.16 2.09
CA LEU A 81 8.56 -0.64 2.57
C LEU A 81 9.83 0.21 2.65
N PHE A 82 10.17 0.95 1.59
CA PHE A 82 11.35 1.81 1.60
C PHE A 82 11.21 2.99 2.56
N ALA A 83 10.02 3.59 2.66
CA ALA A 83 9.77 4.66 3.61
C ALA A 83 9.91 4.17 5.06
N ALA A 84 9.38 2.98 5.38
CA ALA A 84 9.50 2.36 6.70
C ALA A 84 10.97 2.05 7.05
N ARG A 85 11.75 1.53 6.08
CA ARG A 85 13.20 1.29 6.26
C ARG A 85 14.01 2.58 6.48
N GLN A 86 13.50 3.73 6.03
CA GLN A 86 14.09 5.04 6.26
C GLN A 86 13.57 5.72 7.53
N GLY A 87 12.71 5.05 8.31
CA GLY A 87 12.13 5.61 9.53
C GLY A 87 11.07 6.68 9.30
N SER A 88 10.45 6.74 8.10
CA SER A 88 9.38 7.71 7.81
C SER A 88 8.18 7.49 8.73
N ARG A 89 7.63 8.59 9.25
CA ARG A 89 6.43 8.58 10.10
C ARG A 89 5.18 8.50 9.23
N MET A 90 4.34 7.50 9.51
CA MET A 90 3.14 7.21 8.72
C MET A 90 1.87 7.44 9.53
N ALA A 91 0.84 7.93 8.86
CA ALA A 91 -0.49 8.10 9.40
C ALA A 91 -1.53 7.44 8.50
N GLU A 92 -2.63 6.98 9.09
CA GLU A 92 -3.77 6.46 8.36
C GLU A 92 -5.03 7.28 8.66
N VAL A 93 -5.72 7.70 7.60
CA VAL A 93 -7.00 8.43 7.67
C VAL A 93 -8.08 7.56 7.03
N PRO A 94 -9.23 7.34 7.67
CA PRO A 94 -10.28 6.50 7.11
C PRO A 94 -10.81 7.03 5.77
N ILE A 95 -10.99 6.14 4.80
CA ILE A 95 -11.65 6.44 3.53
C ILE A 95 -12.74 5.42 3.20
N ASN A 96 -13.74 5.86 2.45
CA ASN A 96 -14.80 5.01 1.90
C ASN A 96 -14.54 4.75 0.42
N PHE A 97 -14.00 3.57 0.10
CA PHE A 97 -13.69 3.19 -1.28
C PHE A 97 -14.91 2.61 -1.98
N ARG A 98 -15.40 3.32 -3.00
CA ARG A 98 -16.51 2.87 -3.85
C ARG A 98 -15.99 2.37 -5.21
N PRO A 99 -16.52 1.26 -5.73
CA PRO A 99 -16.12 0.76 -7.04
C PRO A 99 -16.52 1.73 -8.14
N ARG A 100 -15.67 1.87 -9.17
CA ARG A 100 -15.99 2.68 -10.35
C ARG A 100 -17.25 2.16 -11.03
N THR A 101 -18.13 3.07 -11.43
CA THR A 101 -19.39 2.76 -12.13
C THR A 101 -19.20 2.69 -13.65
N ARG A 102 -18.14 3.30 -14.20
CA ARG A 102 -17.82 3.34 -15.63
C ARG A 102 -16.34 3.01 -15.88
N GLY A 103 -16.05 2.40 -17.02
CA GLY A 103 -14.71 2.00 -17.47
C GLY A 103 -14.31 0.58 -17.03
N LYS A 104 -13.44 -0.07 -17.82
CA LYS A 104 -12.89 -1.40 -17.49
C LYS A 104 -11.69 -1.25 -16.55
N SER A 105 -11.58 -2.18 -15.60
CA SER A 105 -10.42 -2.26 -14.68
C SER A 105 -9.14 -2.51 -15.48
N LYS A 106 -8.14 -1.64 -15.32
CA LYS A 106 -6.78 -1.86 -15.85
C LYS A 106 -5.95 -2.84 -14.99
N MET A 107 -6.50 -3.27 -13.85
CA MET A 107 -5.84 -4.20 -12.93
C MET A 107 -6.12 -5.64 -13.35
N SER A 108 -5.06 -6.31 -13.82
CA SER A 108 -5.04 -7.78 -14.00
C SER A 108 -4.69 -8.44 -12.66
N PHE A 109 -5.57 -9.34 -12.19
CA PHE A 109 -5.42 -10.03 -10.92
C PHE A 109 -4.18 -10.92 -10.88
N ALA A 110 -3.95 -11.71 -11.94
CA ALA A 110 -2.80 -12.60 -12.03
C ALA A 110 -1.48 -11.82 -11.99
N THR A 111 -1.39 -10.72 -12.76
CA THR A 111 -0.19 -9.88 -12.81
C THR A 111 0.08 -9.19 -11.47
N SER A 112 -0.97 -8.68 -10.82
CA SER A 112 -0.84 -7.98 -9.53
C SER A 112 -0.50 -8.95 -8.39
N GLY A 113 -1.15 -10.12 -8.35
CA GLY A 113 -0.86 -11.16 -7.36
C GLY A 113 0.57 -11.67 -7.48
N TRP A 114 1.02 -11.98 -8.70
CA TRP A 114 2.41 -12.37 -8.97
C TRP A 114 3.40 -11.27 -8.59
N GLY A 115 3.06 -10.00 -8.87
CA GLY A 115 3.85 -8.83 -8.46
C GLY A 115 4.06 -8.77 -6.94
N TYR A 116 2.99 -8.96 -6.15
CA TYR A 116 3.10 -9.01 -4.69
C TYR A 116 3.96 -10.17 -4.21
N CYS A 117 3.76 -11.38 -4.74
CA CYS A 117 4.59 -12.54 -4.39
C CYS A 117 6.07 -12.29 -4.68
N LYS A 118 6.39 -11.74 -5.87
CA LYS A 118 7.76 -11.39 -6.25
C LYS A 118 8.36 -10.32 -5.35
N LEU A 119 7.59 -9.29 -5.00
CA LEU A 119 8.03 -8.25 -4.06
C LEU A 119 8.35 -8.86 -2.68
N PHE A 120 7.46 -9.70 -2.16
CA PHE A 120 7.64 -10.34 -0.86
C PHE A 120 8.82 -11.30 -0.85
N ALA A 121 8.94 -12.18 -1.85
CA ALA A 121 10.10 -13.06 -1.98
C ALA A 121 11.40 -12.26 -2.05
N ARG A 122 11.50 -11.29 -2.96
CA ARG A 122 12.70 -10.46 -3.10
C ARG A 122 13.07 -9.74 -1.81
N THR A 123 12.08 -9.22 -1.08
CA THR A 123 12.33 -8.46 0.15
C THR A 123 12.68 -9.35 1.34
N LEU A 124 12.14 -10.57 1.39
CA LEU A 124 12.45 -11.57 2.42
C LEU A 124 13.85 -12.17 2.23
N PHE A 125 14.26 -12.44 0.98
CA PHE A 125 15.57 -13.02 0.66
C PHE A 125 16.69 -11.99 0.48
N ALA A 126 16.39 -10.69 0.39
CA ALA A 126 17.38 -9.61 0.37
C ALA A 126 17.68 -9.05 1.77
N ARG A 127 17.49 -9.87 2.81
CA ARG A 127 17.89 -9.57 4.19
C ARG A 127 19.30 -10.06 4.46
#